data_AF-A0A1Z2L0G8-F1
#
_entry.id   AF-A0A1Z2L0G8-F1
#
_cell.length_a   1.000
_cell.length_b   1.000
_cell.length_c   1.000
_cell.angle_alpha   90.00
_cell.angle_beta   90.00
_cell.angle_gamma   90.00
#
_symmetry.space_group_name_H-M   'P 1'
#
loop_
_entity.id
_entity.type
_entity.pdbx_description
1 polymer ?
#
loop_
_entity_poly.entity_id
_entity_poly.type
_entity_poly.pdbx_seq_one_letter_code
_entity_poly.pdbx_strand_id
1 'polypeptide(L)'
;MSDAAPSRRGTTRRGTPPGPLLSSVRAGSATAVPRPDADGPGLLGSLVPLLSEWLPCQRWFAGKGRPITGFTLVAATELLPHTAGGTAPGLLHVLVRAQQPGSPTGHPGATAAGGPAVHAGTDDCYQLLLGVHDVLPPHLAPALIGRPAGGPLHGRAVYEGLADPRLAALLLERLRVPGRLGPLRFTREEGAVIAAGLTPRMLGAEQSNSSVVYGETYILKLFRRVCPGTNPDLELPLALAGTPCDRVPPPAAWFEAELPGTDAGPMTLGVLQPYLPGSADGWQLALSALAVRADFTASARALGHATAEVHGALAEALPTVVLRRPQLEHLAASMTRRLDAAADAVPALRPYRAALRGAYDELAALGRAGRTWHAQRIHGDLHLGQALRTAQDGRWALIDFEGEPARPLAERCRPQPAARDVAGMLRSFDYAAAVGRATATTWSARARAAFCEGYAGVREDPREDPQLLRAHETDKAVYEVLYEARHRPDWLPVPMSAIRRLADPRERDEADAPGPPPAVRKPAAASAARAATVTYRHGPGADGAAHPGGAPGPPGRPDPEEPT
;
A
#
# COMPACT_ATOMS: atom_id res chain seq x y z
N MET A 1 -11.52 3.24 58.14
CA MET A 1 -12.56 3.38 59.18
C MET A 1 -12.80 4.86 59.41
N SER A 2 -14.08 5.25 59.37
CA SER A 2 -14.71 6.52 59.80
C SER A 2 -14.24 7.82 59.12
N ASP A 3 -15.11 8.47 58.33
CA ASP A 3 -16.25 9.37 58.74
C ASP A 3 -15.73 10.79 59.03
N ALA A 4 -16.42 11.88 58.76
CA ALA A 4 -17.67 12.20 58.11
C ALA A 4 -17.67 13.74 57.93
N ALA A 5 -18.48 14.23 57.01
CA ALA A 5 -18.81 15.65 56.90
C ALA A 5 -19.61 16.15 58.13
N PRO A 6 -19.78 17.47 58.27
CA PRO A 6 -21.14 17.97 58.28
C PRO A 6 -21.39 19.24 57.45
N SER A 7 -22.66 19.35 57.06
CA SER A 7 -23.33 20.39 56.29
C SER A 7 -24.02 21.41 57.21
N ARG A 8 -24.11 22.69 56.79
CA ARG A 8 -25.39 23.45 56.64
C ARG A 8 -25.22 24.92 56.21
N ARG A 9 -25.92 25.28 55.11
CA ARG A 9 -26.82 26.45 54.79
C ARG A 9 -26.45 27.85 55.33
N GLY A 10 -26.54 28.99 54.64
CA GLY A 10 -27.08 29.53 53.37
C GLY A 10 -26.95 31.08 53.50
N THR A 11 -26.74 31.93 52.49
CA THR A 11 -27.75 32.53 51.58
C THR A 11 -27.10 33.44 50.51
N THR A 12 -27.47 33.21 49.25
CA THR A 12 -27.77 34.15 48.13
C THR A 12 -27.05 35.51 47.97
N ARG A 13 -26.31 35.67 46.85
CA ARG A 13 -26.62 36.69 45.81
C ARG A 13 -25.99 36.32 44.45
N ARG A 14 -26.73 36.62 43.39
CA ARG A 14 -26.59 36.19 41.98
C ARG A 14 -25.41 36.85 41.24
N GLY A 15 -24.75 36.08 40.38
CA GLY A 15 -23.88 36.49 39.27
C GLY A 15 -23.61 35.28 38.36
N THR A 16 -23.85 35.45 37.06
CA THR A 16 -24.14 34.44 36.01
C THR A 16 -22.98 33.47 35.67
N PRO A 17 -23.20 32.13 35.52
CA PRO A 17 -22.20 31.20 35.02
C PRO A 17 -22.35 30.89 33.51
N PRO A 18 -21.30 30.37 32.84
CA PRO A 18 -21.29 30.12 31.40
C PRO A 18 -22.16 28.90 31.04
N GLY A 19 -22.87 29.00 29.91
CA GLY A 19 -23.82 27.98 29.45
C GLY A 19 -23.16 26.70 28.90
N PRO A 20 -23.82 25.53 29.00
CA PRO A 20 -23.32 24.26 28.48
C PRO A 20 -23.58 24.14 26.96
N LEU A 21 -22.55 23.81 26.18
CA LEU A 21 -22.68 23.52 24.76
C LEU A 21 -23.14 22.07 24.52
N LEU A 22 -24.45 21.96 24.27
CA LEU A 22 -25.13 21.05 23.34
C LEU A 22 -24.80 19.55 23.41
N SER A 23 -25.30 18.89 24.45
CA SER A 23 -25.80 17.51 24.37
C SER A 23 -27.32 17.56 24.19
N SER A 24 -27.80 17.09 23.04
CA SER A 24 -29.14 16.56 22.75
C SER A 24 -29.65 17.02 21.37
N VAL A 25 -29.43 16.21 20.35
CA VAL A 25 -30.36 16.17 19.22
C VAL A 25 -31.15 14.87 19.38
N ARG A 26 -32.36 15.02 19.90
CA ARG A 26 -33.38 13.97 19.88
C ARG A 26 -33.64 13.57 18.43
N ALA A 27 -33.66 12.27 18.17
CA ALA A 27 -34.17 11.70 16.92
C ALA A 27 -35.66 12.06 16.78
N GLY A 28 -35.93 13.13 16.05
CA GLY A 28 -37.26 13.46 15.55
C GLY A 28 -37.45 12.80 14.20
N SER A 29 -38.44 11.91 14.10
CA SER A 29 -39.03 11.47 12.84
C SER A 29 -39.55 12.70 12.09
N ALA A 30 -38.74 13.22 11.18
CA ALA A 30 -39.14 14.20 10.20
C ALA A 30 -39.01 13.53 8.84
N THR A 31 -40.15 13.20 8.25
CA THR A 31 -40.27 12.85 6.84
C THR A 31 -39.68 13.99 6.02
N ALA A 32 -38.45 13.79 5.57
CA ALA A 32 -37.76 14.69 4.66
C ALA A 32 -38.48 14.64 3.31
N VAL A 33 -39.11 15.75 2.95
CA VAL A 33 -39.61 15.98 1.60
C VAL A 33 -38.40 15.97 0.66
N PRO A 34 -38.37 15.13 -0.40
CA PRO A 34 -37.25 15.10 -1.33
C PRO A 34 -37.18 16.43 -2.06
N ARG A 35 -36.04 17.12 -1.98
CA ARG A 35 -35.72 18.22 -2.89
C ARG A 35 -35.15 17.63 -4.19
N PRO A 36 -35.48 18.21 -5.36
CA PRO A 36 -35.19 17.61 -6.65
C PRO A 36 -33.68 17.65 -6.95
N ASP A 37 -33.15 16.46 -7.16
CA ASP A 37 -32.07 16.03 -8.06
C ASP A 37 -30.92 17.01 -8.34
N ALA A 38 -29.74 16.65 -7.81
CA ALA A 38 -28.49 16.89 -8.50
C ALA A 38 -28.50 16.09 -9.81
N ASP A 39 -29.12 16.65 -10.85
CA ASP A 39 -29.17 16.04 -12.18
C ASP A 39 -27.75 15.67 -12.62
N GLY A 40 -27.49 14.36 -12.71
CA GLY A 40 -26.21 13.78 -13.12
C GLY A 40 -25.61 14.37 -14.40
N PRO A 41 -26.41 14.74 -15.43
CA PRO A 41 -25.90 15.40 -16.62
C PRO A 41 -25.35 16.82 -16.37
N GLY A 42 -26.02 17.60 -15.51
CA GLY A 42 -25.66 19.00 -15.23
C GLY A 42 -24.43 19.16 -14.34
N LEU A 43 -24.30 18.30 -13.32
CA LEU A 43 -23.11 18.26 -12.46
C LEU A 43 -21.89 17.79 -13.25
N LEU A 44 -21.97 16.62 -13.91
CA LEU A 44 -20.83 16.06 -14.63
C LEU A 44 -20.40 17.01 -15.76
N GLY A 45 -21.34 17.49 -16.58
CA GLY A 45 -21.04 18.39 -17.68
C GLY A 45 -20.26 19.64 -17.26
N SER A 46 -20.55 20.18 -16.07
CA SER A 46 -19.81 21.33 -15.52
C SER A 46 -18.40 21.00 -15.03
N LEU A 47 -18.15 19.75 -14.63
CA LEU A 47 -16.86 19.28 -14.11
C LEU A 47 -15.94 18.74 -15.21
N VAL A 48 -16.47 18.25 -16.34
CA VAL A 48 -15.69 17.64 -17.43
C VAL A 48 -14.48 18.48 -17.87
N PRO A 49 -14.60 19.79 -18.13
CA PRO A 49 -13.44 20.59 -18.57
C PRO A 49 -12.32 20.57 -17.53
N LEU A 50 -12.67 20.70 -16.25
CA LEU A 50 -11.71 20.72 -15.15
C LEU A 50 -11.06 19.34 -14.93
N LEU A 51 -11.86 18.28 -14.96
CA LEU A 51 -11.37 16.91 -14.73
C LEU A 51 -10.49 16.42 -15.88
N SER A 52 -10.76 16.81 -17.12
CA SER A 52 -9.93 16.47 -18.28
C SER A 52 -8.49 17.00 -18.14
N GLU A 53 -8.32 18.16 -17.50
CA GLU A 53 -7.00 18.77 -17.27
C GLU A 53 -6.36 18.26 -15.97
N TRP A 54 -7.14 18.19 -14.89
CA TRP A 54 -6.61 17.86 -13.57
C TRP A 54 -6.31 16.38 -13.37
N LEU A 55 -7.15 15.47 -13.88
CA LEU A 55 -7.02 14.03 -13.63
C LEU A 55 -5.71 13.43 -14.19
N PRO A 56 -5.26 13.76 -15.42
CA PRO A 56 -3.99 13.27 -15.94
C PRO A 56 -2.75 13.69 -15.14
N CYS A 57 -2.82 14.84 -14.44
CA CYS A 57 -1.74 15.33 -13.58
C CYS A 57 -1.60 14.52 -12.28
N GLN A 58 -2.60 13.70 -11.93
CA GLN A 58 -2.57 12.94 -10.70
C GLN A 58 -1.59 11.77 -10.79
N ARG A 59 -0.84 11.56 -9.70
CA ARG A 59 0.16 10.48 -9.63
C ARG A 59 -0.50 9.10 -9.81
N TRP A 60 -1.65 8.92 -9.18
CA TRP A 60 -2.46 7.70 -9.15
C TRP A 60 -3.33 7.46 -10.39
N PHE A 61 -3.36 8.39 -11.36
CA PHE A 61 -4.09 8.17 -12.61
C PHE A 61 -3.36 7.13 -13.47
N ALA A 62 -4.02 6.00 -13.74
CA ALA A 62 -3.44 4.88 -14.47
C ALA A 62 -3.42 5.11 -16.00
N GLY A 63 -4.24 6.04 -16.50
CA GLY A 63 -4.42 6.32 -17.91
C GLY A 63 -3.37 7.23 -18.56
N LYS A 64 -2.20 7.43 -17.94
CA LYS A 64 -1.18 8.38 -18.42
C LYS A 64 -0.72 8.09 -19.85
N GLY A 65 -0.47 9.15 -20.60
CA GLY A 65 -0.05 9.06 -22.01
C GLY A 65 -1.18 8.72 -22.98
N ARG A 66 -2.43 8.54 -22.52
CA ARG A 66 -3.61 8.41 -23.38
C ARG A 66 -4.56 9.59 -23.16
N PRO A 67 -5.13 10.17 -24.23
CA PRO A 67 -6.11 11.25 -24.07
C PRO A 67 -7.40 10.72 -23.43
N ILE A 68 -8.02 11.54 -22.57
CA ILE A 68 -9.37 11.29 -22.06
C ILE A 68 -10.36 11.78 -23.12
N THR A 69 -11.23 10.90 -23.61
CA THR A 69 -12.23 11.23 -24.64
C THR A 69 -13.59 11.59 -24.06
N GLY A 70 -13.80 11.33 -22.77
CA GLY A 70 -15.05 11.63 -22.09
C GLY A 70 -15.10 11.06 -20.69
N PHE A 71 -16.22 11.34 -20.02
CA PHE A 71 -16.50 10.83 -18.68
C PHE A 71 -17.94 10.33 -18.61
N THR A 72 -18.15 9.27 -17.83
CA THR A 72 -19.49 8.82 -17.42
C THR A 72 -19.60 8.91 -15.91
N LEU A 73 -20.61 9.62 -15.41
CA LEU A 73 -20.91 9.67 -13.98
C LEU A 73 -21.48 8.33 -13.55
N VAL A 74 -20.84 7.70 -12.57
CA VAL A 74 -21.31 6.45 -11.96
C VAL A 74 -22.19 6.76 -10.75
N ALA A 75 -21.72 7.65 -9.88
CA ALA A 75 -22.46 8.12 -8.72
C ALA A 75 -21.91 9.49 -8.27
N ALA A 76 -22.78 10.33 -7.72
CA ALA A 76 -22.40 11.51 -6.95
C ALA A 76 -23.16 11.50 -5.63
N THR A 77 -22.50 11.76 -4.52
CA THR A 77 -23.09 11.76 -3.18
C THR A 77 -22.58 12.95 -2.40
N GLU A 78 -23.49 13.80 -1.95
CA GLU A 78 -23.16 14.93 -1.08
C GLU A 78 -22.96 14.44 0.35
N LEU A 79 -21.70 14.44 0.80
CA LEU A 79 -21.31 14.05 2.15
C LEU A 79 -21.49 15.19 3.15
N LEU A 80 -21.26 16.42 2.69
CA LEU A 80 -21.50 17.65 3.42
C LEU A 80 -22.06 18.72 2.46
N PRO A 81 -23.30 19.17 2.64
CA PRO A 81 -23.87 20.21 1.81
C PRO A 81 -23.11 21.52 1.94
N HIS A 82 -22.85 22.17 0.81
CA HIS A 82 -22.33 23.54 0.82
C HIS A 82 -23.48 24.54 0.93
N THR A 83 -23.42 25.43 1.92
CA THR A 83 -24.37 26.54 2.06
C THR A 83 -23.77 27.81 1.45
N ALA A 84 -24.45 28.38 0.46
CA ALA A 84 -24.01 29.60 -0.22
C ALA A 84 -23.88 30.77 0.78
N GLY A 85 -22.77 31.52 0.69
CA GLY A 85 -22.46 32.60 1.61
C GLY A 85 -21.94 32.14 2.98
N GLY A 86 -21.79 30.83 3.20
CA GLY A 86 -21.18 30.25 4.38
C GLY A 86 -19.66 30.14 4.27
N THR A 87 -18.98 30.13 5.42
CA THR A 87 -17.52 29.88 5.51
C THR A 87 -17.18 28.39 5.63
N ALA A 88 -18.18 27.52 5.57
CA ALA A 88 -18.02 26.08 5.70
C ALA A 88 -17.89 25.45 4.30
N PRO A 89 -16.89 24.59 4.08
CA PRO A 89 -16.79 23.85 2.83
C PRO A 89 -17.92 22.83 2.70
N GLY A 90 -18.33 22.51 1.47
CA GLY A 90 -19.05 21.28 1.18
C GLY A 90 -18.11 20.17 0.73
N LEU A 91 -18.61 18.94 0.72
CA LEU A 91 -17.90 17.75 0.24
C LEU A 91 -18.81 16.88 -0.62
N LEU A 92 -18.37 16.66 -1.86
CA LEU A 92 -18.99 15.74 -2.80
C LEU A 92 -18.07 14.53 -2.98
N HIS A 93 -18.63 13.33 -2.82
CA HIS A 93 -18.02 12.08 -3.28
C HIS A 93 -18.51 11.79 -4.69
N VAL A 94 -17.59 11.58 -5.62
CA VAL A 94 -17.93 11.35 -7.03
C VAL A 94 -17.21 10.10 -7.54
N LEU A 95 -17.98 9.19 -8.13
CA LEU A 95 -17.48 8.06 -8.91
C LEU A 95 -17.66 8.39 -10.39
N VAL A 96 -16.56 8.37 -11.14
CA VAL A 96 -16.55 8.70 -12.56
C VAL A 96 -15.74 7.70 -13.35
N ARG A 97 -16.25 7.25 -14.50
CA ARG A 97 -15.48 6.46 -15.48
C ARG A 97 -14.80 7.41 -16.45
N ALA A 98 -13.48 7.28 -16.60
CA ALA A 98 -12.72 8.02 -17.59
C ALA A 98 -12.58 7.19 -18.88
N GLN A 99 -13.14 7.70 -19.97
CA GLN A 99 -13.07 7.06 -21.29
C GLN A 99 -11.73 7.35 -21.95
N GLN A 100 -11.05 6.31 -22.40
CA GLN A 100 -9.79 6.43 -23.14
C GLN A 100 -9.74 5.46 -24.33
N PRO A 101 -9.19 5.86 -25.49
CA PRO A 101 -9.04 4.99 -26.64
C PRO A 101 -8.20 3.75 -26.30
N GLY A 102 -8.70 2.58 -26.70
CA GLY A 102 -7.94 1.32 -26.61
C GLY A 102 -7.71 0.80 -25.19
N SER A 103 -8.63 1.02 -24.23
CA SER A 103 -8.56 0.38 -22.89
C SER A 103 -8.44 -1.14 -23.02
N PRO A 104 -7.27 -1.76 -22.74
CA PRO A 104 -7.06 -3.18 -22.91
C PRO A 104 -7.16 -3.86 -21.54
N THR A 105 -8.38 -4.10 -21.05
CA THR A 105 -8.60 -5.04 -19.93
C THR A 105 -9.63 -6.12 -20.23
N GLY A 106 -10.24 -6.12 -21.42
CA GLY A 106 -11.01 -7.26 -21.91
C GLY A 106 -10.10 -8.35 -22.49
N HIS A 107 -10.09 -9.55 -21.90
CA HIS A 107 -9.70 -10.75 -22.63
C HIS A 107 -10.62 -10.92 -23.86
N PRO A 108 -10.10 -11.18 -25.07
CA PRO A 108 -10.90 -11.78 -26.12
C PRO A 108 -11.12 -13.25 -25.74
N GLY A 109 -12.28 -13.55 -25.16
CA GLY A 109 -12.55 -14.89 -24.62
C GLY A 109 -14.02 -15.17 -24.37
N ALA A 110 -14.85 -15.06 -25.41
CA ALA A 110 -16.01 -15.92 -25.69
C ALA A 110 -16.78 -15.30 -26.85
N THR A 111 -16.49 -15.73 -28.09
CA THR A 111 -17.40 -15.53 -29.20
C THR A 111 -18.65 -16.38 -28.97
N ALA A 112 -19.64 -15.84 -28.25
CA ALA A 112 -21.02 -16.25 -28.42
C ALA A 112 -21.51 -15.63 -29.73
N ALA A 113 -22.00 -16.49 -30.63
CA ALA A 113 -22.46 -16.12 -31.96
C ALA A 113 -23.61 -15.11 -31.90
N GLY A 114 -23.54 -14.09 -32.77
CA GLY A 114 -24.71 -13.38 -33.31
C GLY A 114 -25.51 -12.50 -32.34
N GLY A 115 -25.04 -11.28 -32.10
CA GLY A 115 -25.83 -10.19 -31.51
C GLY A 115 -25.09 -8.86 -31.69
N PRO A 116 -25.80 -7.70 -31.80
CA PRO A 116 -25.15 -6.42 -32.04
C PRO A 116 -24.12 -6.14 -30.94
N ALA A 117 -22.90 -5.77 -31.36
CA ALA A 117 -21.77 -5.52 -30.49
C ALA A 117 -22.08 -4.38 -29.51
N VAL A 118 -22.49 -4.74 -28.29
CA VAL A 118 -22.35 -3.85 -27.15
C VAL A 118 -20.87 -3.87 -26.79
N HIS A 119 -20.13 -2.84 -27.22
CA HIS A 119 -18.78 -2.59 -26.76
C HIS A 119 -18.82 -2.39 -25.24
N ALA A 120 -18.62 -3.46 -24.46
CA ALA A 120 -18.29 -3.34 -23.05
C ALA A 120 -16.84 -2.84 -22.93
N GLY A 121 -16.63 -1.55 -23.22
CA GLY A 121 -15.39 -0.86 -22.93
C GLY A 121 -15.24 -0.76 -21.42
N THR A 122 -14.17 -1.33 -20.85
CA THR A 122 -13.92 -1.19 -19.42
C THR A 122 -13.07 0.06 -19.19
N ASP A 123 -13.76 1.19 -19.11
CA ASP A 123 -13.22 2.45 -18.61
C ASP A 123 -12.92 2.33 -17.11
N ASP A 124 -11.73 2.77 -16.70
CA ASP A 124 -11.34 2.82 -15.29
C ASP A 124 -12.29 3.75 -14.52
N CYS A 125 -12.85 3.25 -13.41
CA CYS A 125 -13.67 4.03 -12.50
C CYS A 125 -12.78 4.66 -11.43
N TYR A 126 -12.94 5.97 -11.22
CA TYR A 126 -12.18 6.76 -10.28
C TYR A 126 -13.06 7.35 -9.19
N GLN A 127 -12.58 7.28 -7.95
CA GLN A 127 -13.16 7.94 -6.79
C GLN A 127 -12.51 9.31 -6.58
N LEU A 128 -13.34 10.34 -6.55
CA LEU A 128 -12.97 11.73 -6.30
C LEU A 128 -13.67 12.24 -5.04
N LEU A 129 -12.94 12.94 -4.19
CA LEU A 129 -13.45 13.68 -3.04
C LEU A 129 -13.29 15.16 -3.35
N LEU A 130 -14.38 15.80 -3.75
CA LEU A 130 -14.38 17.19 -4.22
C LEU A 130 -14.86 18.10 -3.11
N GLY A 131 -13.94 18.90 -2.57
CA GLY A 131 -14.29 20.01 -1.70
C GLY A 131 -14.90 21.15 -2.51
N VAL A 132 -15.91 21.80 -1.95
CA VAL A 132 -16.59 22.95 -2.59
C VAL A 132 -16.56 24.14 -1.64
N HIS A 133 -16.16 25.30 -2.15
CA HIS A 133 -16.13 26.53 -1.36
C HIS A 133 -16.38 27.76 -2.25
N ASP A 134 -17.04 28.80 -1.75
CA ASP A 134 -17.23 30.05 -2.51
C ASP A 134 -15.86 30.73 -2.79
N VAL A 135 -15.10 30.99 -1.72
CA VAL A 135 -13.71 31.52 -1.79
C VAL A 135 -12.72 30.56 -1.14
N LEU A 136 -11.87 29.93 -1.94
CA LEU A 136 -10.89 28.96 -1.43
C LEU A 136 -9.88 29.63 -0.48
N PRO A 137 -9.68 29.12 0.74
CA PRO A 137 -8.62 29.59 1.64
C PRO A 137 -7.22 29.49 0.99
N PRO A 138 -6.31 30.46 1.20
CA PRO A 138 -5.00 30.49 0.52
C PRO A 138 -4.15 29.23 0.71
N HIS A 139 -4.20 28.60 1.89
CA HIS A 139 -3.44 27.37 2.15
C HIS A 139 -3.95 26.15 1.36
N LEU A 140 -5.17 26.19 0.82
CA LEU A 140 -5.73 25.15 -0.04
C LEU A 140 -5.56 25.45 -1.53
N ALA A 141 -4.95 26.59 -1.90
CA ALA A 141 -4.72 26.94 -3.30
C ALA A 141 -4.01 25.84 -4.13
N PRO A 142 -3.02 25.09 -3.60
CA PRO A 142 -2.39 23.99 -4.34
C PRO A 142 -3.34 22.80 -4.63
N ALA A 143 -4.45 22.69 -3.91
CA ALA A 143 -5.45 21.64 -4.09
C ALA A 143 -6.56 22.04 -5.08
N LEU A 144 -6.55 23.27 -5.60
CA LEU A 144 -7.58 23.76 -6.51
C LEU A 144 -7.63 22.91 -7.79
N ILE A 145 -8.83 22.42 -8.11
CA ILE A 145 -9.12 21.75 -9.37
C ILE A 145 -9.60 22.80 -10.39
N GLY A 146 -10.48 23.72 -9.96
CA GLY A 146 -10.90 24.85 -10.77
C GLY A 146 -12.24 25.44 -10.33
N ARG A 147 -12.83 26.26 -11.20
CA ARG A 147 -14.15 26.86 -11.00
C ARG A 147 -15.07 26.53 -12.18
N PRO A 148 -16.15 25.76 -11.99
CA PRO A 148 -17.06 25.42 -13.08
C PRO A 148 -17.71 26.66 -13.68
N ALA A 149 -17.75 26.73 -15.01
CA ALA A 149 -18.37 27.83 -15.75
C ALA A 149 -19.90 27.76 -15.77
N GLY A 150 -20.50 26.66 -15.35
CA GLY A 150 -21.95 26.44 -15.31
C GLY A 150 -22.34 25.33 -14.34
N GLY A 151 -23.61 24.89 -14.41
CA GLY A 151 -24.12 23.80 -13.57
C GLY A 151 -24.28 24.16 -12.08
N PRO A 152 -24.55 23.16 -11.22
CA PRO A 152 -24.89 23.39 -9.80
C PRO A 152 -23.75 23.98 -8.97
N LEU A 153 -22.50 23.88 -9.44
CA LEU A 153 -21.30 24.40 -8.78
C LEU A 153 -20.74 25.66 -9.45
N HIS A 154 -21.53 26.33 -10.30
CA HIS A 154 -21.12 27.51 -11.06
C HIS A 154 -20.43 28.56 -10.16
N GLY A 155 -19.24 29.00 -10.58
CA GLY A 155 -18.47 30.05 -9.93
C GLY A 155 -17.78 29.66 -8.61
N ARG A 156 -18.10 28.49 -8.03
CA ARG A 156 -17.49 28.01 -6.78
C ARG A 156 -16.12 27.37 -7.03
N ALA A 157 -15.24 27.45 -6.05
CA ALA A 157 -13.97 26.72 -6.06
C ALA A 157 -14.23 25.24 -5.77
N VAL A 158 -13.80 24.39 -6.69
CA VAL A 158 -13.76 22.93 -6.54
C VAL A 158 -12.30 22.52 -6.36
N TYR A 159 -12.01 21.70 -5.35
CA TYR A 159 -10.65 21.34 -4.97
C TYR A 159 -10.56 19.91 -4.41
N GLU A 160 -9.35 19.35 -4.29
CA GLU A 160 -9.13 18.04 -3.69
C GLU A 160 -9.47 18.07 -2.19
N GLY A 161 -10.58 17.45 -1.82
CA GLY A 161 -11.18 17.55 -0.50
C GLY A 161 -10.31 16.98 0.62
N LEU A 162 -9.45 15.99 0.33
CA LEU A 162 -8.53 15.45 1.33
C LEU A 162 -7.44 16.44 1.77
N ALA A 163 -7.19 17.50 0.99
CA ALA A 163 -6.27 18.55 1.37
C ALA A 163 -6.84 19.46 2.48
N ASP A 164 -8.17 19.49 2.67
CA ASP A 164 -8.81 20.23 3.77
C ASP A 164 -8.93 19.33 5.01
N PRO A 165 -8.22 19.63 6.12
CA PRO A 165 -8.29 18.86 7.36
C PRO A 165 -9.70 18.73 7.92
N ARG A 166 -10.61 19.70 7.67
CA ARG A 166 -11.99 19.64 8.14
C ARG A 166 -12.78 18.55 7.40
N LEU A 167 -12.57 18.44 6.09
CA LEU A 167 -13.22 17.43 5.26
C LEU A 167 -12.61 16.04 5.47
N ALA A 168 -11.29 15.96 5.68
CA ALA A 168 -10.64 14.72 6.09
C ALA A 168 -11.18 14.22 7.45
N ALA A 169 -11.33 15.10 8.45
CA ALA A 169 -11.92 14.74 9.73
C ALA A 169 -13.38 14.26 9.61
N LEU A 170 -14.17 14.85 8.70
CA LEU A 170 -15.53 14.40 8.44
C LEU A 170 -15.59 12.94 7.96
N LEU A 171 -14.65 12.49 7.13
CA LEU A 171 -14.60 11.10 6.68
C LEU A 171 -14.39 10.13 7.85
N LEU A 172 -13.53 10.47 8.80
CA LEU A 172 -13.38 9.69 10.03
C LEU A 172 -14.69 9.62 10.82
N GLU A 173 -15.40 10.75 10.96
CA GLU A 173 -16.69 10.78 11.66
C GLU A 173 -17.77 9.97 10.93
N ARG A 174 -17.74 9.86 9.60
CA ARG A 174 -18.61 8.93 8.86
C ARG A 174 -18.23 7.47 9.13
N LEU A 175 -16.95 7.12 9.15
CA LEU A 175 -16.47 5.77 9.45
C LEU A 175 -16.73 5.34 10.90
N ARG A 176 -16.78 6.31 11.82
CA ARG A 176 -17.14 6.09 13.24
C ARG A 176 -18.60 5.67 13.42
N VAL A 177 -19.49 6.08 12.51
CA VAL A 177 -20.94 5.87 12.59
C VAL A 177 -21.40 5.04 11.38
N PRO A 178 -21.49 3.70 11.52
CA PRO A 178 -21.97 2.83 10.45
C PRO A 178 -23.34 3.26 9.93
N GLY A 179 -23.56 3.07 8.63
CA GLY A 179 -24.82 3.47 8.01
C GLY A 179 -24.70 3.65 6.50
N ARG A 180 -25.82 4.05 5.88
CA ARG A 180 -25.88 4.36 4.45
C ARG A 180 -26.08 5.84 4.22
N LEU A 181 -25.48 6.34 3.15
CA LEU A 181 -25.73 7.65 2.59
C LEU A 181 -25.78 7.53 1.07
N GLY A 182 -26.99 7.49 0.51
CA GLY A 182 -27.20 7.15 -0.89
C GLY A 182 -26.57 5.78 -1.22
N PRO A 183 -25.73 5.68 -2.28
CA PRO A 183 -25.05 4.44 -2.66
C PRO A 183 -23.89 4.06 -1.73
N LEU A 184 -23.48 4.95 -0.82
CA LEU A 184 -22.34 4.70 0.07
C LEU A 184 -22.79 3.94 1.31
N ARG A 185 -22.06 2.87 1.63
CA ARG A 185 -22.24 2.08 2.85
C ARG A 185 -20.98 2.18 3.70
N PHE A 186 -21.11 2.68 4.91
CA PHE A 186 -20.04 2.76 5.91
C PHE A 186 -20.21 1.63 6.92
N THR A 187 -19.13 0.88 7.13
CA THR A 187 -19.08 -0.26 8.06
C THR A 187 -17.95 -0.04 9.05
N ARG A 188 -18.19 -0.41 10.30
CA ARG A 188 -17.19 -0.46 11.36
C ARG A 188 -17.11 -1.89 11.86
N GLU A 189 -15.91 -2.37 12.09
CA GLU A 189 -15.67 -3.72 12.60
C GLU A 189 -16.35 -3.91 13.96
N GLU A 190 -16.81 -5.13 14.23
CA GLU A 190 -17.49 -5.42 15.49
C GLU A 190 -16.52 -5.24 16.66
N GLY A 191 -16.96 -4.53 17.71
CA GLY A 191 -16.12 -4.21 18.86
C GLY A 191 -15.07 -3.10 18.63
N ALA A 192 -14.84 -2.64 17.40
CA ALA A 192 -13.90 -1.54 17.15
C ALA A 192 -14.44 -0.20 17.71
N VAL A 193 -13.62 0.43 18.57
CA VAL A 193 -13.89 1.77 19.11
C VAL A 193 -12.90 2.76 18.50
N ILE A 194 -13.38 3.53 17.52
CA ILE A 194 -12.59 4.59 16.90
C ILE A 194 -12.76 5.85 17.75
N ALA A 195 -11.67 6.53 18.11
CA ALA A 195 -11.69 7.77 18.90
C ALA A 195 -12.12 8.99 18.07
N ALA A 196 -12.68 10.01 18.73
CA ALA A 196 -13.23 11.20 18.06
C ALA A 196 -12.17 12.30 17.96
N GLY A 197 -12.31 13.21 17.00
CA GLY A 197 -11.46 14.40 16.95
C GLY A 197 -9.96 14.12 16.72
N LEU A 198 -9.63 12.95 16.18
CA LEU A 198 -8.24 12.64 15.79
C LEU A 198 -7.82 13.55 14.64
N THR A 199 -6.67 14.21 14.81
CA THR A 199 -6.17 15.16 13.79
C THR A 199 -5.75 14.42 12.52
N PRO A 200 -6.30 14.77 11.34
CA PRO A 200 -5.91 14.18 10.08
C PRO A 200 -4.58 14.75 9.57
N ARG A 201 -3.77 13.89 8.96
CA ARG A 201 -2.53 14.23 8.27
C ARG A 201 -2.43 13.41 6.99
N MET A 202 -2.49 14.09 5.84
CA MET A 202 -2.34 13.44 4.55
C MET A 202 -0.90 12.95 4.34
N LEU A 203 -0.73 11.75 3.80
CA LEU A 203 0.56 11.20 3.40
C LEU A 203 0.81 11.50 1.92
N GLY A 204 1.95 12.12 1.60
CA GLY A 204 2.32 12.49 0.22
C GLY A 204 3.08 11.42 -0.57
N ALA A 205 3.39 10.28 0.04
CA ALA A 205 4.36 9.30 -0.48
C ALA A 205 3.77 8.18 -1.36
N GLU A 206 2.45 8.04 -1.43
CA GLU A 206 1.80 6.89 -2.08
C GLU A 206 1.63 7.05 -3.60
N GLN A 207 1.74 5.93 -4.34
CA GLN A 207 1.77 5.94 -5.80
C GLN A 207 0.40 5.73 -6.46
N SER A 208 -0.46 4.86 -5.90
CA SER A 208 -1.76 4.47 -6.50
C SER A 208 -2.99 5.00 -5.76
N ASN A 209 -2.82 5.44 -4.51
CA ASN A 209 -3.91 5.78 -3.60
C ASN A 209 -3.62 7.08 -2.85
N SER A 210 -4.56 7.48 -2.00
CA SER A 210 -4.36 8.56 -1.04
C SER A 210 -4.57 8.03 0.37
N SER A 211 -3.68 8.39 1.30
CA SER A 211 -3.86 8.00 2.70
C SER A 211 -3.84 9.18 3.65
N VAL A 212 -4.61 9.04 4.73
CA VAL A 212 -4.72 10.00 5.82
C VAL A 212 -4.45 9.28 7.13
N VAL A 213 -3.45 9.74 7.88
CA VAL A 213 -3.21 9.29 9.25
C VAL A 213 -4.06 10.13 10.21
N TYR A 214 -4.75 9.49 11.14
CA TYR A 214 -5.57 10.14 12.17
C TYR A 214 -4.94 9.91 13.53
N GLY A 215 -4.37 10.99 14.11
CA GLY A 215 -3.82 11.00 15.47
C GLY A 215 -2.81 9.89 15.76
N GLU A 216 -2.01 9.49 14.76
CA GLU A 216 -1.04 8.38 14.83
C GLU A 216 -1.65 7.04 15.33
N THR A 217 -2.97 6.88 15.22
CA THR A 217 -3.70 5.70 15.70
C THR A 217 -4.28 4.89 14.55
N TYR A 218 -4.78 5.58 13.53
CA TYR A 218 -5.34 4.95 12.34
C TYR A 218 -4.76 5.55 11.07
N ILE A 219 -4.74 4.75 10.02
CA ILE A 219 -4.48 5.18 8.65
C ILE A 219 -5.69 4.81 7.79
N LEU A 220 -6.28 5.78 7.13
CA LEU A 220 -7.32 5.55 6.11
C LEU A 220 -6.65 5.54 4.76
N LYS A 221 -6.75 4.42 4.07
CA LYS A 221 -6.35 4.29 2.67
C LYS A 221 -7.58 4.44 1.78
N LEU A 222 -7.53 5.40 0.87
CA LEU A 222 -8.60 5.70 -0.10
C LEU A 222 -8.18 5.22 -1.49
N PHE A 223 -8.94 4.27 -2.02
CA PHE A 223 -8.67 3.70 -3.33
C PHE A 223 -9.11 4.67 -4.41
N ARG A 224 -8.16 5.19 -5.19
CA ARG A 224 -8.48 6.19 -6.22
C ARG A 224 -9.04 5.58 -7.48
N ARG A 225 -8.53 4.41 -7.88
CA ARG A 225 -9.10 3.59 -8.95
C ARG A 225 -9.87 2.43 -8.34
N VAL A 226 -11.17 2.37 -8.58
CA VAL A 226 -12.08 1.40 -7.97
C VAL A 226 -12.73 0.52 -9.02
N CYS A 227 -13.12 -0.69 -8.63
CA CYS A 227 -13.78 -1.63 -9.52
C CYS A 227 -14.73 -2.53 -8.70
N PRO A 228 -15.71 -3.18 -9.35
CA PRO A 228 -16.61 -4.11 -8.68
C PRO A 228 -15.85 -5.23 -7.98
N GLY A 229 -16.24 -5.54 -6.74
CA GLY A 229 -15.64 -6.55 -5.89
C GLY A 229 -14.91 -5.96 -4.68
N THR A 230 -14.74 -6.79 -3.66
CA THR A 230 -14.00 -6.44 -2.45
C THR A 230 -12.51 -6.27 -2.77
N ASN A 231 -11.92 -5.17 -2.32
CA ASN A 231 -10.48 -4.95 -2.45
C ASN A 231 -9.71 -5.94 -1.55
N PRO A 232 -8.60 -6.56 -2.00
CA PRO A 232 -7.84 -7.53 -1.20
C PRO A 232 -7.26 -6.93 0.09
N ASP A 233 -7.00 -5.62 0.11
CA ASP A 233 -6.52 -4.88 1.28
C ASP A 233 -7.61 -4.66 2.34
N LEU A 234 -8.86 -5.01 2.03
CA LEU A 234 -9.94 -5.21 2.99
C LEU A 234 -10.16 -6.71 3.28
N GLU A 235 -10.30 -7.51 2.22
CA GLU A 235 -10.67 -8.93 2.29
C GLU A 235 -9.66 -9.76 3.11
N LEU A 236 -8.36 -9.60 2.84
CA LEU A 236 -7.33 -10.44 3.45
C LEU A 236 -7.12 -10.08 4.94
N PRO A 237 -6.97 -8.81 5.34
CA PRO A 237 -6.92 -8.45 6.75
C PRO A 237 -8.18 -8.83 7.54
N LEU A 238 -9.38 -8.72 6.94
CA LEU A 238 -10.61 -9.19 7.58
C LEU A 238 -10.64 -10.70 7.79
N ALA A 239 -10.23 -11.47 6.78
CA ALA A 239 -10.17 -12.93 6.92
C ALA A 239 -9.17 -13.36 8.00
N LEU A 240 -8.04 -12.64 8.12
CA LEU A 240 -7.02 -12.89 9.14
C LEU A 240 -7.46 -12.48 10.55
N ALA A 241 -8.39 -11.52 10.69
CA ALA A 241 -8.90 -11.08 11.99
C ALA A 241 -9.53 -12.21 12.82
N GLY A 242 -10.07 -13.24 12.14
CA GLY A 242 -10.62 -14.44 12.78
C GLY A 242 -9.57 -15.51 13.15
N THR A 243 -8.29 -15.26 12.88
CA THR A 243 -7.19 -16.21 13.10
C THR A 243 -6.26 -15.74 14.23
N PRO A 244 -5.41 -16.62 14.81
CA PRO A 244 -4.38 -16.22 15.76
C PRO A 244 -3.23 -15.37 15.17
N CYS A 245 -3.25 -15.07 13.87
CA CYS A 245 -2.17 -14.35 13.21
C CYS A 245 -2.23 -12.85 13.51
N ASP A 246 -1.30 -12.36 14.34
CA ASP A 246 -1.20 -10.96 14.73
C ASP A 246 -0.21 -10.14 13.87
N ARG A 247 0.24 -10.72 12.74
CA ARG A 247 1.14 -10.07 11.78
C ARG A 247 0.44 -9.05 10.89
N VAL A 248 -0.88 -9.06 10.85
CA VAL A 248 -1.71 -8.16 10.03
C VAL A 248 -2.81 -7.61 10.93
N PRO A 249 -2.75 -6.33 11.34
CA PRO A 249 -3.77 -5.75 12.17
C PRO A 249 -5.14 -5.74 11.45
N PRO A 250 -6.24 -6.08 12.14
CA PRO A 250 -7.57 -6.07 11.53
C PRO A 250 -7.99 -4.62 11.21
N PRO A 251 -8.72 -4.39 10.11
CA PRO A 251 -9.22 -3.07 9.79
C PRO A 251 -10.29 -2.65 10.81
N ALA A 252 -10.33 -1.37 11.15
CA ALA A 252 -11.28 -0.82 12.13
C ALA A 252 -12.61 -0.40 11.48
N ALA A 253 -12.57 0.06 10.23
CA ALA A 253 -13.75 0.47 9.46
C ALA A 253 -13.43 0.52 7.96
N TRP A 254 -14.46 0.53 7.12
CA TRP A 254 -14.33 0.69 5.69
C TRP A 254 -15.63 1.26 5.11
N PHE A 255 -15.57 1.70 3.86
CA PHE A 255 -16.77 2.09 3.14
C PHE A 255 -16.71 1.67 1.68
N GLU A 256 -17.89 1.43 1.14
CA GLU A 256 -18.10 0.82 -0.17
C GLU A 256 -19.19 1.58 -0.93
N ALA A 257 -19.16 1.51 -2.25
CA ALA A 257 -20.28 1.90 -3.09
C ALA A 257 -21.07 0.66 -3.52
N GLU A 258 -22.36 0.69 -3.27
CA GLU A 258 -23.34 -0.26 -3.78
C GLU A 258 -24.26 0.47 -4.75
N LEU A 259 -24.12 0.17 -6.05
CA LEU A 259 -24.88 0.84 -7.10
C LEU A 259 -26.23 0.13 -7.30
N PRO A 260 -27.37 0.80 -7.08
CA PRO A 260 -28.68 0.19 -7.28
C PRO A 260 -28.89 -0.25 -8.74
N GLY A 261 -29.52 -1.42 -8.94
CA GLY A 261 -29.90 -1.90 -10.27
C GLY A 261 -28.75 -2.45 -11.12
N THR A 262 -27.58 -2.68 -10.53
CA THR A 262 -26.48 -3.39 -11.18
C THR A 262 -26.20 -4.72 -10.50
N ASP A 263 -25.97 -5.79 -11.27
CA ASP A 263 -25.49 -7.08 -10.73
C ASP A 263 -24.00 -7.03 -10.33
N ALA A 264 -23.36 -5.86 -10.45
CA ALA A 264 -22.00 -5.65 -10.01
C ALA A 264 -21.94 -5.65 -8.47
N GLY A 265 -21.05 -6.45 -7.90
CA GLY A 265 -20.78 -6.45 -6.45
C GLY A 265 -20.28 -5.08 -5.94
N PRO A 266 -20.23 -4.89 -4.61
CA PRO A 266 -19.81 -3.63 -4.00
C PRO A 266 -18.41 -3.23 -4.47
N MET A 267 -18.17 -1.92 -4.59
CA MET A 267 -16.83 -1.38 -4.85
C MET A 267 -16.25 -0.89 -3.54
N THR A 268 -15.18 -1.51 -3.04
CA THR A 268 -14.49 -0.98 -1.85
C THR A 268 -13.82 0.35 -2.18
N LEU A 269 -14.12 1.38 -1.39
CA LEU A 269 -13.70 2.77 -1.63
C LEU A 269 -12.57 3.20 -0.69
N GLY A 270 -12.55 2.71 0.53
CA GLY A 270 -11.45 2.93 1.45
C GLY A 270 -11.55 2.11 2.72
N VAL A 271 -10.39 1.91 3.35
CA VAL A 271 -10.22 1.07 4.53
C VAL A 271 -9.45 1.84 5.59
N LEU A 272 -9.98 1.89 6.79
CA LEU A 272 -9.36 2.44 7.98
C LEU A 272 -8.69 1.30 8.74
N GLN A 273 -7.36 1.32 8.80
CA GLN A 273 -6.53 0.32 9.47
C GLN A 273 -5.83 0.93 10.67
N PRO A 274 -5.45 0.12 11.68
CA PRO A 274 -4.53 0.56 12.73
C PRO A 274 -3.23 1.09 12.11
N TYR A 275 -2.81 2.28 12.54
CA TYR A 275 -1.50 2.80 12.21
C TYR A 275 -0.48 2.20 13.18
N LEU A 276 0.72 1.86 12.68
CA LEU A 276 1.79 1.27 13.48
C LEU A 276 2.88 2.33 13.76
N PRO A 277 2.68 3.22 14.76
CA PRO A 277 3.56 4.36 15.00
C PRO A 277 4.97 3.92 15.38
N GLY A 278 5.96 4.65 14.87
CA GLY A 278 7.38 4.39 15.13
C GLY A 278 7.95 3.14 14.45
N SER A 279 7.15 2.41 13.65
CA SER A 279 7.64 1.23 12.95
C SER A 279 8.69 1.57 11.91
N ALA A 280 9.68 0.70 11.76
CA ALA A 280 10.72 0.82 10.75
C ALA A 280 10.27 0.14 9.45
N ASP A 281 10.35 0.86 8.34
CA ASP A 281 10.18 0.31 7.00
C ASP A 281 11.26 -0.72 6.68
N GLY A 282 10.88 -1.91 6.22
CA GLY A 282 11.80 -3.03 5.98
C GLY A 282 12.85 -2.72 4.93
N TRP A 283 12.50 -1.91 3.92
CA TRP A 283 13.45 -1.47 2.90
C TRP A 283 14.48 -0.50 3.49
N GLN A 284 14.04 0.53 4.23
CA GLN A 284 14.95 1.44 4.93
C GLN A 284 15.82 0.73 5.96
N LEU A 285 15.28 -0.28 6.66
CA LEU A 285 16.04 -1.08 7.62
C LEU A 285 17.16 -1.86 6.91
N ALA A 286 16.86 -2.47 5.77
CA ALA A 286 17.85 -3.19 4.97
C ALA A 286 18.95 -2.25 4.44
N LEU A 287 18.58 -1.09 3.90
CA LEU A 287 19.54 -0.09 3.42
C LEU A 287 20.40 0.47 4.56
N SER A 288 19.82 0.72 5.72
CA SER A 288 20.54 1.18 6.91
C SER A 288 21.56 0.14 7.37
N ALA A 289 21.18 -1.14 7.40
CA ALA A 289 22.10 -2.23 7.72
C ALA A 289 23.24 -2.34 6.70
N LEU A 290 22.94 -2.22 5.41
CA LEU A 290 23.93 -2.23 4.33
C LEU A 290 24.93 -1.06 4.44
N ALA A 291 24.45 0.14 4.76
CA ALA A 291 25.29 1.34 4.90
C ALA A 291 26.39 1.19 5.96
N VAL A 292 26.10 0.47 7.05
CA VAL A 292 27.05 0.20 8.13
C VAL A 292 27.64 -1.22 8.08
N ARG A 293 27.40 -1.96 7.00
CA ARG A 293 27.82 -3.36 6.82
C ARG A 293 27.38 -4.29 7.96
N ALA A 294 26.24 -4.02 8.57
CA ALA A 294 25.65 -4.86 9.59
C ALA A 294 25.04 -6.14 9.00
N ASP A 295 24.97 -7.18 9.83
CA ASP A 295 24.29 -8.41 9.44
C ASP A 295 22.76 -8.24 9.47
N PHE A 296 22.09 -8.71 8.42
CA PHE A 296 20.63 -8.66 8.28
C PHE A 296 19.99 -10.05 8.36
N THR A 297 20.76 -11.13 8.51
CA THR A 297 20.24 -12.50 8.46
C THR A 297 19.17 -12.78 9.52
N ALA A 298 19.36 -12.32 10.76
CA ALA A 298 18.37 -12.50 11.82
C ALA A 298 17.04 -11.80 11.49
N SER A 299 17.10 -10.57 10.96
CA SER A 299 15.93 -9.81 10.51
C SER A 299 15.22 -10.50 9.34
N ALA A 300 15.99 -10.98 8.34
CA ALA A 300 15.45 -11.71 7.19
C ALA A 300 14.79 -13.04 7.61
N ARG A 301 15.40 -13.79 8.54
CA ARG A 301 14.81 -15.02 9.09
C ARG A 301 13.51 -14.75 9.84
N ALA A 302 13.49 -13.73 10.69
CA ALA A 302 12.25 -13.33 11.38
C ALA A 302 11.16 -12.87 10.39
N LEU A 303 11.54 -12.25 9.27
CA LEU A 303 10.60 -11.85 8.22
C LEU A 303 10.05 -13.08 7.48
N GLY A 304 10.90 -14.05 7.13
CA GLY A 304 10.49 -15.33 6.54
C GLY A 304 9.49 -16.08 7.41
N HIS A 305 9.76 -16.15 8.72
CA HIS A 305 8.85 -16.73 9.71
C HIS A 305 7.49 -16.01 9.71
N ALA A 306 7.48 -14.67 9.76
CA ALA A 306 6.25 -13.88 9.74
C ALA A 306 5.45 -14.06 8.44
N THR A 307 6.13 -14.12 7.28
CA THR A 307 5.48 -14.40 5.99
C THR A 307 4.83 -15.78 5.97
N ALA A 308 5.49 -16.80 6.51
CA ALA A 308 4.94 -18.15 6.59
C ALA A 308 3.73 -18.24 7.55
N GLU A 309 3.73 -17.52 8.66
CA GLU A 309 2.56 -17.40 9.56
C GLU A 309 1.36 -16.77 8.83
N VAL A 310 1.58 -15.67 8.09
CA VAL A 310 0.52 -15.05 7.28
C VAL A 310 0.00 -16.01 6.21
N HIS A 311 0.89 -16.69 5.48
CA HIS A 311 0.47 -17.68 4.48
C HIS A 311 -0.27 -18.87 5.10
N GLY A 312 0.11 -19.31 6.31
CA GLY A 312 -0.61 -20.33 7.08
C GLY A 312 -2.03 -19.90 7.37
N ALA A 313 -2.18 -18.74 8.02
CA ALA A 313 -3.46 -18.20 8.40
C ALA A 313 -4.37 -17.89 7.19
N LEU A 314 -3.82 -17.39 6.07
CA LEU A 314 -4.59 -17.19 4.84
C LEU A 314 -5.09 -18.51 4.23
N ALA A 315 -4.29 -19.58 4.28
CA ALA A 315 -4.68 -20.89 3.78
C ALA A 315 -5.74 -21.57 4.66
N GLU A 316 -5.74 -21.25 5.95
CA GLU A 316 -6.75 -21.72 6.91
C GLU A 316 -8.06 -20.94 6.78
N ALA A 317 -7.98 -19.61 6.69
CA ALA A 317 -9.15 -18.73 6.66
C ALA A 317 -9.86 -18.69 5.29
N LEU A 318 -9.15 -18.95 4.19
CA LEU A 318 -9.67 -18.78 2.83
C LEU A 318 -9.49 -20.05 1.98
N PRO A 319 -10.34 -20.28 0.97
CA PRO A 319 -10.25 -21.47 0.13
C PRO A 319 -8.90 -21.62 -0.56
N THR A 320 -8.36 -22.84 -0.53
CA THR A 320 -7.17 -23.23 -1.29
C THR A 320 -7.56 -24.04 -2.53
N VAL A 321 -6.68 -24.02 -3.53
CA VAL A 321 -6.89 -24.70 -4.82
C VAL A 321 -5.67 -25.55 -5.13
N VAL A 322 -5.88 -26.76 -5.65
CA VAL A 322 -4.79 -27.57 -6.20
C VAL A 322 -4.63 -27.25 -7.69
N LEU A 323 -3.47 -26.72 -8.06
CA LEU A 323 -3.08 -26.51 -9.44
C LEU A 323 -2.72 -27.85 -10.07
N ARG A 324 -3.54 -28.28 -11.02
CA ARG A 324 -3.32 -29.49 -11.82
C ARG A 324 -2.84 -29.11 -13.22
N ARG A 325 -2.60 -30.13 -14.06
CA ARG A 325 -2.10 -29.98 -15.42
C ARG A 325 -2.72 -28.78 -16.19
N PRO A 326 -4.05 -28.63 -16.34
CA PRO A 326 -4.61 -27.53 -17.14
C PRO A 326 -4.28 -26.15 -16.56
N GLN A 327 -4.30 -26.01 -15.23
CA GLN A 327 -3.97 -24.76 -14.56
C GLN A 327 -2.48 -24.41 -14.71
N LEU A 328 -1.59 -25.41 -14.61
CA LEU A 328 -0.15 -25.21 -14.75
C LEU A 328 0.25 -24.88 -16.18
N GLU A 329 -0.34 -25.55 -17.17
CA GLU A 329 -0.17 -25.22 -18.59
C GLU A 329 -0.65 -23.79 -18.87
N HIS A 330 -1.78 -23.37 -18.31
CA HIS A 330 -2.28 -22.00 -18.44
C HIS A 330 -1.37 -20.95 -17.77
N LEU A 331 -0.85 -21.26 -16.57
CA LEU A 331 0.09 -20.40 -15.85
C LEU A 331 1.38 -20.19 -16.65
N ALA A 332 1.99 -21.29 -17.11
CA ALA A 332 3.21 -21.27 -17.92
C ALA A 332 3.01 -20.51 -19.25
N ALA A 333 1.88 -20.72 -19.92
CA ALA A 333 1.54 -19.98 -21.14
C ALA A 333 1.38 -18.47 -20.87
N SER A 334 0.82 -18.10 -19.72
CA SER A 334 0.65 -16.70 -19.33
C SER A 334 1.98 -16.01 -19.00
N MET A 335 2.88 -16.70 -18.28
CA MET A 335 4.24 -16.24 -18.02
C MET A 335 5.04 -16.09 -19.33
N THR A 336 4.87 -17.03 -20.26
CA THR A 336 5.49 -16.98 -21.58
C THR A 336 5.04 -15.76 -22.39
N ARG A 337 3.72 -15.47 -22.43
CA ARG A 337 3.23 -14.27 -23.13
C ARG A 337 3.79 -12.97 -22.54
N ARG A 338 3.94 -12.90 -21.21
CA ARG A 338 4.57 -11.74 -20.56
C ARG A 338 6.04 -11.59 -20.91
N LEU A 339 6.79 -12.70 -20.92
CA LEU A 339 8.19 -12.73 -21.36
C LEU A 339 8.34 -12.28 -22.81
N ASP A 340 7.49 -12.78 -23.70
CA ASP A 340 7.51 -12.43 -25.12
C ASP A 340 7.26 -10.92 -25.30
N ALA A 341 6.21 -10.38 -24.68
CA ALA A 341 5.90 -8.95 -24.73
C ALA A 341 7.02 -8.07 -24.12
N ALA A 342 7.63 -8.49 -23.02
CA ALA A 342 8.73 -7.78 -22.39
C ALA A 342 9.99 -7.79 -23.27
N ALA A 343 10.31 -8.92 -23.90
CA ALA A 343 11.46 -9.05 -24.80
C ALA A 343 11.27 -8.24 -26.10
N ASP A 344 10.04 -8.12 -26.58
CA ASP A 344 9.73 -7.26 -27.73
C ASP A 344 9.94 -5.78 -27.37
N ALA A 345 9.49 -5.36 -26.19
CA ALA A 345 9.61 -3.99 -25.69
C ALA A 345 11.02 -3.60 -25.21
N VAL A 346 11.80 -4.54 -24.68
CA VAL A 346 13.14 -4.30 -24.10
C VAL A 346 14.17 -5.16 -24.81
N PRO A 347 14.90 -4.63 -25.82
CA PRO A 347 15.84 -5.41 -26.63
C PRO A 347 16.91 -6.16 -25.83
N ALA A 348 17.34 -5.62 -24.69
CA ALA A 348 18.33 -6.24 -23.80
C ALA A 348 17.89 -7.61 -23.24
N LEU A 349 16.58 -7.89 -23.18
CA LEU A 349 16.03 -9.16 -22.69
C LEU A 349 16.00 -10.26 -23.77
N ARG A 350 16.01 -9.88 -25.06
CA ARG A 350 15.86 -10.82 -26.20
C ARG A 350 16.85 -11.99 -26.19
N PRO A 351 18.16 -11.80 -25.90
CA PRO A 351 19.12 -12.91 -25.88
C PRO A 351 18.78 -14.00 -24.88
N TYR A 352 18.07 -13.66 -23.80
CA TYR A 352 17.74 -14.58 -22.71
C TYR A 352 16.39 -15.26 -22.89
N ARG A 353 15.55 -14.79 -23.83
CA ARG A 353 14.15 -15.23 -24.01
C ARG A 353 14.00 -16.75 -24.05
N ALA A 354 14.80 -17.44 -24.86
CA ALA A 354 14.72 -18.90 -24.98
C ALA A 354 15.07 -19.63 -23.67
N ALA A 355 16.13 -19.19 -22.99
CA ALA A 355 16.58 -19.79 -21.74
C ALA A 355 15.58 -19.59 -20.59
N LEU A 356 14.98 -18.41 -20.50
CA LEU A 356 13.96 -18.09 -19.50
C LEU A 356 12.66 -18.85 -19.74
N ARG A 357 12.25 -18.99 -21.01
CA ARG A 357 11.06 -19.80 -21.37
C ARG A 357 11.17 -21.24 -20.88
N GLY A 358 12.39 -21.79 -20.85
CA GLY A 358 12.66 -23.11 -20.29
C GLY A 358 12.15 -23.31 -18.86
N ALA A 359 12.16 -22.27 -18.01
CA ALA A 359 11.59 -22.37 -16.65
C ALA A 359 10.07 -22.58 -16.66
N TYR A 360 9.36 -21.97 -17.62
CA TYR A 360 7.91 -22.10 -17.75
C TYR A 360 7.52 -23.41 -18.45
N ASP A 361 8.29 -23.82 -19.45
CA ASP A 361 8.08 -25.08 -20.15
C ASP A 361 8.30 -26.28 -19.21
N GLU A 362 9.28 -26.18 -18.30
CA GLU A 362 9.53 -27.15 -17.22
C GLU A 362 8.35 -27.24 -16.26
N LEU A 363 7.78 -26.11 -15.82
CA LEU A 363 6.58 -26.09 -14.98
C LEU A 363 5.39 -26.78 -15.66
N ALA A 364 5.16 -26.51 -16.94
CA ALA A 364 4.12 -27.19 -17.72
C ALA A 364 4.41 -28.68 -17.93
N ALA A 365 5.67 -29.07 -18.11
CA ALA A 365 6.08 -30.47 -18.24
C ALA A 365 5.86 -31.26 -16.94
N LEU A 366 6.19 -30.70 -15.78
CA LEU A 366 5.92 -31.29 -14.48
C LEU A 366 4.42 -31.47 -14.25
N GLY A 367 3.60 -30.48 -14.63
CA GLY A 367 2.14 -30.61 -14.62
C GLY A 367 1.64 -31.75 -15.50
N ARG A 368 2.20 -31.93 -16.70
CA ARG A 368 1.90 -33.07 -17.60
C ARG A 368 2.33 -34.41 -17.02
N ALA A 369 3.41 -34.44 -16.25
CA ALA A 369 3.89 -35.62 -15.52
C ALA A 369 3.11 -35.90 -14.23
N GLY A 370 2.07 -35.12 -13.92
CA GLY A 370 1.18 -35.34 -12.77
C GLY A 370 1.59 -34.61 -11.50
N ARG A 371 2.65 -33.78 -11.51
CA ARG A 371 2.98 -32.91 -10.39
C ARG A 371 1.86 -31.89 -10.17
N THR A 372 1.54 -31.65 -8.92
CA THR A 372 0.55 -30.64 -8.51
C THR A 372 1.13 -29.74 -7.43
N TRP A 373 0.63 -28.51 -7.34
CA TRP A 373 0.97 -27.57 -6.27
C TRP A 373 -0.28 -26.94 -5.68
N HIS A 374 -0.16 -26.47 -4.44
CA HIS A 374 -1.22 -25.69 -3.80
C HIS A 374 -1.13 -24.22 -4.19
N ALA A 375 -2.29 -23.63 -4.39
CA ALA A 375 -2.50 -22.21 -4.56
C ALA A 375 -3.47 -21.72 -3.48
N GLN A 376 -3.25 -20.52 -2.98
CA GLN A 376 -4.00 -19.90 -1.89
C GLN A 376 -4.09 -18.40 -2.13
N ARG A 377 -4.86 -17.69 -1.32
CA ARG A 377 -4.72 -16.24 -1.26
C ARG A 377 -3.35 -15.89 -0.66
N ILE A 378 -2.73 -14.89 -1.27
CA ILE A 378 -1.38 -14.41 -0.98
C ILE A 378 -1.42 -12.88 -1.00
N HIS A 379 -0.34 -12.24 -0.56
CA HIS A 379 -0.20 -10.78 -0.64
C HIS A 379 -0.12 -10.30 -2.10
N GLY A 380 0.57 -11.05 -2.98
CA GLY A 380 0.57 -10.84 -4.43
C GLY A 380 1.51 -9.75 -4.95
N ASP A 381 2.10 -8.94 -4.07
CA ASP A 381 3.18 -7.97 -4.37
C ASP A 381 4.12 -7.77 -3.17
N LEU A 382 4.45 -8.86 -2.48
CA LEU A 382 5.28 -8.82 -1.28
C LEU A 382 6.72 -8.38 -1.60
N HIS A 383 7.19 -7.34 -0.90
CA HIS A 383 8.58 -6.87 -0.93
C HIS A 383 8.94 -6.17 0.38
N LEU A 384 10.21 -5.79 0.59
CA LEU A 384 10.68 -5.19 1.86
C LEU A 384 9.93 -3.92 2.26
N GLY A 385 9.52 -3.09 1.30
CA GLY A 385 8.68 -1.91 1.55
C GLY A 385 7.24 -2.19 2.01
N GLN A 386 6.78 -3.44 1.95
CA GLN A 386 5.47 -3.87 2.47
C GLN A 386 5.58 -4.63 3.79
N ALA A 387 6.76 -4.59 4.41
CA ALA A 387 7.03 -5.18 5.71
C ALA A 387 7.45 -4.07 6.68
N LEU A 388 6.72 -3.94 7.79
CA LEU A 388 7.04 -2.99 8.85
C LEU A 388 7.54 -3.73 10.07
N ARG A 389 8.64 -3.28 10.66
CA ARG A 389 9.11 -3.76 11.95
C ARG A 389 8.57 -2.86 13.05
N THR A 390 7.65 -3.40 13.86
CA THR A 390 6.95 -2.67 14.91
C THR A 390 7.91 -2.18 16.00
N ALA A 391 7.72 -0.94 16.47
CA ALA A 391 8.53 -0.41 17.58
C ALA A 391 8.17 -1.03 18.94
N GLN A 392 6.94 -1.52 19.09
CA GLN A 392 6.39 -2.01 20.35
C GLN A 392 7.04 -3.32 20.81
N ASP A 393 7.22 -4.27 19.88
CA ASP A 393 7.70 -5.62 20.17
C ASP A 393 8.78 -6.11 19.18
N GLY A 394 9.15 -5.28 18.20
CA GLY A 394 10.20 -5.60 17.23
C GLY A 394 9.82 -6.66 16.20
N ARG A 395 8.54 -7.04 16.14
CA ARG A 395 8.01 -8.05 15.22
C ARG A 395 7.74 -7.46 13.83
N TRP A 396 7.73 -8.33 12.83
CA TRP A 396 7.33 -7.96 11.48
C TRP A 396 5.82 -7.97 11.35
N ALA A 397 5.27 -6.92 10.76
CA ALA A 397 3.90 -6.85 10.26
C ALA A 397 3.93 -6.70 8.73
N LEU A 398 2.95 -7.31 8.05
CA LEU A 398 2.77 -7.16 6.61
C LEU A 398 1.62 -6.19 6.33
N ILE A 399 1.78 -5.36 5.31
CA ILE A 399 0.82 -4.31 4.93
C ILE A 399 0.56 -4.33 3.43
N ASP A 400 -0.43 -3.57 2.95
CA ASP A 400 -0.68 -3.32 1.52
C ASP A 400 -0.96 -4.60 0.70
N PHE A 401 -2.01 -5.32 1.09
CA PHE A 401 -2.43 -6.59 0.48
C PHE A 401 -3.09 -6.42 -0.90
N GLU A 402 -3.02 -5.24 -1.51
CA GLU A 402 -3.66 -4.94 -2.78
C GLU A 402 -3.21 -5.83 -3.94
N GLY A 403 -2.00 -6.40 -3.86
CA GLY A 403 -1.33 -7.07 -4.96
C GLY A 403 -0.90 -6.09 -6.06
N GLU A 404 -0.25 -6.59 -7.11
CA GLU A 404 0.39 -5.76 -8.14
C GLU A 404 -0.59 -4.74 -8.77
N PRO A 405 -0.41 -3.42 -8.57
CA PRO A 405 -1.39 -2.39 -8.98
C PRO A 405 -1.69 -2.36 -10.47
N ALA A 406 -0.76 -2.83 -11.31
CA ALA A 406 -0.94 -2.90 -12.76
C ALA A 406 -1.94 -3.99 -13.20
N ARG A 407 -2.27 -4.95 -12.34
CA ARG A 407 -3.17 -6.06 -12.67
C ARG A 407 -4.63 -5.74 -12.34
N PRO A 408 -5.60 -6.24 -13.13
CA PRO A 408 -7.01 -6.12 -12.80
C PRO A 408 -7.34 -6.77 -11.44
N LEU A 409 -8.29 -6.21 -10.69
CA LEU A 409 -8.72 -6.73 -9.39
C LEU A 409 -9.08 -8.22 -9.42
N ALA A 410 -9.84 -8.66 -10.44
CA ALA A 410 -10.21 -10.06 -10.61
C ALA A 410 -9.01 -11.01 -10.79
N GLU A 411 -7.85 -10.51 -11.22
CA GLU A 411 -6.60 -11.27 -11.23
C GLU A 411 -5.90 -11.23 -9.87
N ARG A 412 -5.90 -10.06 -9.20
CA ARG A 412 -5.30 -9.88 -7.86
C ARG A 412 -5.99 -10.75 -6.79
N CYS A 413 -7.28 -11.02 -6.93
CA CYS A 413 -8.03 -11.89 -6.02
C CYS A 413 -7.87 -13.41 -6.29
N ARG A 414 -7.17 -13.83 -7.36
CA ARG A 414 -7.04 -15.26 -7.68
C ARG A 414 -6.08 -15.97 -6.70
N PRO A 415 -6.39 -17.20 -6.28
CA PRO A 415 -5.43 -18.03 -5.58
C PRO A 415 -4.16 -18.27 -6.42
N GLN A 416 -3.00 -18.16 -5.79
CA GLN A 416 -1.69 -18.34 -6.41
C GLN A 416 -0.76 -19.13 -5.47
N PRO A 417 0.29 -19.78 -6.01
CA PRO A 417 1.28 -20.43 -5.16
C PRO A 417 2.01 -19.41 -4.28
N ALA A 418 2.26 -19.77 -3.02
CA ALA A 418 3.03 -18.95 -2.08
C ALA A 418 4.43 -18.59 -2.59
N ALA A 419 4.99 -19.41 -3.49
CA ALA A 419 6.25 -19.16 -4.19
C ALA A 419 6.28 -17.79 -4.90
N ARG A 420 5.13 -17.23 -5.29
CA ARG A 420 5.07 -15.89 -5.88
C ARG A 420 5.49 -14.79 -4.90
N ASP A 421 4.99 -14.83 -3.66
CA ASP A 421 5.34 -13.85 -2.63
C ASP A 421 6.77 -14.04 -2.14
N VAL A 422 7.19 -15.30 -1.99
CA VAL A 422 8.58 -15.64 -1.69
C VAL A 422 9.51 -15.06 -2.76
N ALA A 423 9.23 -15.32 -4.04
CA ALA A 423 9.99 -14.75 -5.16
C ALA A 423 10.05 -13.21 -5.10
N GLY A 424 8.94 -12.54 -4.81
CA GLY A 424 8.89 -11.08 -4.64
C GLY A 424 9.85 -10.57 -3.55
N MET A 425 9.85 -11.21 -2.37
CA MET A 425 10.75 -10.84 -1.28
C MET A 425 12.21 -11.14 -1.62
N LEU A 426 12.51 -12.30 -2.22
CA LEU A 426 13.86 -12.67 -2.62
C LEU A 426 14.45 -11.70 -3.67
N ARG A 427 13.62 -11.23 -4.61
CA ARG A 427 13.97 -10.16 -5.55
C ARG A 427 14.19 -8.82 -4.83
N SER A 428 13.40 -8.51 -3.82
CA SER A 428 13.57 -7.28 -3.01
C SER A 428 14.93 -7.21 -2.31
N PHE A 429 15.45 -8.34 -1.81
CA PHE A 429 16.82 -8.39 -1.27
C PHE A 429 17.90 -8.11 -2.34
N ASP A 430 17.73 -8.63 -3.55
CA ASP A 430 18.64 -8.35 -4.66
C ASP A 430 18.66 -6.84 -5.00
N TYR A 431 17.50 -6.19 -5.00
CA TYR A 431 17.38 -4.74 -5.16
C TYR A 431 18.06 -3.97 -4.03
N ALA A 432 17.82 -4.35 -2.78
CA ALA A 432 18.42 -3.69 -1.62
C ALA A 432 19.96 -3.77 -1.69
N ALA A 433 20.51 -4.94 -2.03
CA ALA A 433 21.94 -5.14 -2.19
C ALA A 433 22.53 -4.26 -3.31
N ALA A 434 21.85 -4.17 -4.45
CA ALA A 434 22.28 -3.34 -5.57
C ALA A 434 22.28 -1.84 -5.21
N VAL A 435 21.21 -1.36 -4.57
CA VAL A 435 21.09 0.05 -4.13
C VAL A 435 22.10 0.39 -3.04
N GLY A 436 22.28 -0.52 -2.08
CA GLY A 436 23.28 -0.36 -1.01
C GLY A 436 24.73 -0.50 -1.47
N ARG A 437 24.97 -0.74 -2.77
CA ARG A 437 26.31 -0.96 -3.37
C ARG A 437 27.14 -1.99 -2.61
N ALA A 438 26.50 -2.95 -1.95
CA ALA A 438 27.21 -4.09 -1.41
C ALA A 438 27.77 -4.90 -2.59
N THR A 439 28.93 -5.55 -2.40
CA THR A 439 29.36 -6.59 -3.33
C THR A 439 28.23 -7.61 -3.44
N ALA A 440 27.52 -7.59 -4.57
CA ALA A 440 26.11 -7.95 -4.69
C ALA A 440 25.81 -9.45 -4.46
N THR A 441 26.81 -10.28 -4.22
CA THR A 441 26.66 -11.73 -4.15
C THR A 441 26.55 -12.29 -2.73
N THR A 442 27.24 -11.73 -1.71
CA THR A 442 27.26 -12.35 -0.37
C THR A 442 26.17 -11.84 0.58
N TRP A 443 25.75 -10.58 0.49
CA TRP A 443 24.69 -10.07 1.37
C TRP A 443 23.32 -10.60 0.94
N SER A 444 22.97 -10.45 -0.35
CA SER A 444 21.67 -10.90 -0.86
C SER A 444 21.51 -12.41 -0.68
N ALA A 445 22.52 -13.21 -1.05
CA ALA A 445 22.45 -14.67 -0.88
C ALA A 445 22.20 -15.08 0.58
N ARG A 446 22.90 -14.46 1.55
CA ARG A 446 22.68 -14.74 2.98
C ARG A 446 21.31 -14.30 3.46
N ALA A 447 20.82 -13.14 3.02
CA ALA A 447 19.47 -12.66 3.38
C ALA A 447 18.37 -13.57 2.79
N ARG A 448 18.52 -13.96 1.52
CA ARG A 448 17.64 -14.92 0.82
C ARG A 448 17.60 -16.26 1.53
N ALA A 449 18.76 -16.85 1.84
CA ALA A 449 18.85 -18.11 2.56
C ALA A 449 18.21 -18.02 3.95
N ALA A 450 18.53 -16.97 4.72
CA ALA A 450 17.96 -16.77 6.05
C ALA A 450 16.43 -16.56 6.01
N PHE A 451 15.91 -15.86 4.99
CA PHE A 451 14.47 -15.73 4.78
C PHE A 451 13.81 -17.09 4.51
N CYS A 452 14.35 -17.89 3.60
CA CYS A 452 13.81 -19.24 3.32
C CYS A 452 13.90 -20.15 4.55
N GLU A 453 14.99 -20.10 5.33
CA GLU A 453 15.11 -20.83 6.60
C GLU A 453 14.02 -20.41 7.61
N GLY A 454 13.73 -19.12 7.72
CA GLY A 454 12.68 -18.61 8.59
C GLY A 454 11.30 -19.07 8.14
N TYR A 455 11.06 -19.06 6.84
CA TYR A 455 9.83 -19.55 6.24
C TYR A 455 9.64 -21.06 6.50
N ALA A 456 10.71 -21.84 6.31
CA ALA A 456 10.76 -23.28 6.53
C ALA A 456 10.55 -23.68 8.01
N GLY A 457 10.72 -22.75 8.95
CA GLY A 457 10.44 -22.96 10.37
C GLY A 457 8.95 -23.08 10.70
N VAL A 458 8.06 -22.68 9.78
CA VAL A 458 6.60 -22.67 9.98
C VAL A 458 5.87 -23.44 8.87
N ARG A 459 6.37 -23.38 7.64
CA ARG A 459 5.79 -24.02 6.44
C ARG A 459 6.85 -24.81 5.69
N GLU A 460 6.48 -25.48 4.61
CA GLU A 460 7.42 -26.19 3.75
C GLU A 460 8.49 -25.23 3.19
N ASP A 461 9.74 -25.70 3.11
CA ASP A 461 10.84 -24.88 2.61
C ASP A 461 10.61 -24.58 1.12
N PRO A 462 10.50 -23.30 0.71
CA PRO A 462 10.26 -22.96 -0.70
C PRO A 462 11.39 -23.43 -1.63
N ARG A 463 12.57 -23.78 -1.11
CA ARG A 463 13.69 -24.33 -1.87
C ARG A 463 13.53 -25.81 -2.23
N GLU A 464 12.60 -26.53 -1.60
CA GLU A 464 12.31 -27.94 -1.95
C GLU A 464 11.52 -28.08 -3.27
N ASP A 465 10.92 -26.98 -3.75
CA ASP A 465 10.28 -26.87 -5.07
C ASP A 465 11.01 -25.84 -5.97
N PRO A 466 12.30 -26.06 -6.32
CA PRO A 466 13.13 -25.06 -7.00
C PRO A 466 12.58 -24.67 -8.37
N GLN A 467 11.89 -25.58 -9.08
CA GLN A 467 11.29 -25.30 -10.38
C GLN A 467 10.15 -24.27 -10.27
N LEU A 468 9.30 -24.40 -9.26
CA LEU A 468 8.19 -23.48 -9.04
C LEU A 468 8.71 -22.10 -8.60
N LEU A 469 9.66 -22.08 -7.66
CA LEU A 469 10.29 -20.84 -7.20
C LEU A 469 11.01 -20.13 -8.35
N ARG A 470 11.81 -20.86 -9.14
CA ARG A 470 12.50 -20.32 -10.32
C ARG A 470 11.55 -19.73 -11.35
N ALA A 471 10.42 -20.39 -11.63
CA ALA A 471 9.43 -19.86 -12.56
C ALA A 471 8.86 -18.51 -12.06
N HIS A 472 8.52 -18.41 -10.78
CA HIS A 472 8.00 -17.17 -10.20
C HIS A 472 9.05 -16.05 -10.06
N GLU A 473 10.29 -16.38 -9.68
CA GLU A 473 11.40 -15.41 -9.70
C GLU A 473 11.69 -14.90 -11.12
N THR A 474 11.61 -15.77 -12.12
CA THR A 474 11.78 -15.39 -13.52
C THR A 474 10.67 -14.46 -13.99
N ASP A 475 9.40 -14.77 -13.71
CA ASP A 475 8.28 -13.92 -14.10
C ASP A 475 8.34 -12.54 -13.42
N LYS A 476 8.77 -12.48 -12.14
CA LYS A 476 8.98 -11.22 -11.43
C LYS A 476 10.13 -10.41 -12.02
N ALA A 477 11.28 -11.04 -12.31
CA ALA A 477 12.41 -10.36 -12.95
C ALA A 477 12.07 -9.82 -14.34
N VAL A 478 11.29 -10.56 -15.13
CA VAL A 478 10.78 -10.12 -16.44
C VAL A 478 9.87 -8.88 -16.30
N TYR A 479 8.96 -8.90 -15.33
CA TYR A 479 8.11 -7.76 -15.02
C TYR A 479 8.94 -6.52 -14.66
N GLU A 480 9.93 -6.71 -13.78
CA GLU A 480 10.84 -5.65 -13.33
C GLU A 480 11.66 -5.05 -14.49
N VAL A 481 12.19 -5.87 -15.40
CA VAL A 481 12.88 -5.38 -16.61
C VAL A 481 11.99 -4.41 -17.39
N LEU A 482 10.74 -4.80 -17.65
CA LEU A 482 9.80 -3.96 -18.39
C LEU A 482 9.46 -2.67 -17.62
N TYR A 483 9.28 -2.79 -16.30
CA TYR A 483 8.95 -1.66 -15.44
C TYR A 483 10.10 -0.64 -15.38
N GLU A 484 11.32 -1.09 -15.07
CA GLU A 484 12.48 -0.22 -14.93
C GLU A 484 12.88 0.42 -16.27
N ALA A 485 12.81 -0.32 -17.38
CA ALA A 485 13.07 0.24 -18.71
C ALA A 485 12.14 1.41 -19.08
N ARG A 486 10.91 1.45 -18.52
CA ARG A 486 9.93 2.52 -18.79
C ARG A 486 10.02 3.69 -17.83
N HIS A 487 10.35 3.46 -16.57
CA HIS A 487 10.23 4.46 -15.52
C HIS A 487 11.56 4.91 -14.93
N ARG A 488 12.56 4.02 -14.88
CA ARG A 488 13.88 4.27 -14.28
C ARG A 488 14.97 3.51 -15.05
N PRO A 489 15.31 3.92 -16.28
CA PRO A 489 16.26 3.17 -17.12
C PRO A 489 17.61 2.90 -16.45
N ASP A 490 18.08 3.80 -15.57
CA ASP A 490 19.32 3.64 -14.80
C ASP A 490 19.31 2.43 -13.86
N TRP A 491 18.12 1.92 -13.50
CA TRP A 491 17.94 0.77 -12.61
C TRP A 491 17.84 -0.56 -13.37
N LEU A 492 17.73 -0.53 -14.71
CA LEU A 492 17.66 -1.72 -15.56
C LEU A 492 18.79 -2.75 -15.34
N PRO A 493 20.04 -2.37 -14.99
CA PRO A 493 21.09 -3.36 -14.69
C PRO A 493 20.74 -4.32 -13.56
N VAL A 494 19.92 -3.91 -12.58
CA VAL A 494 19.55 -4.70 -11.41
C VAL A 494 18.72 -5.93 -11.79
N PRO A 495 17.53 -5.81 -12.43
CA PRO A 495 16.78 -6.97 -12.87
C PRO A 495 17.52 -7.73 -13.97
N MET A 496 18.29 -7.07 -14.85
CA MET A 496 19.09 -7.77 -15.86
C MET A 496 20.18 -8.66 -15.26
N SER A 497 20.73 -8.34 -14.09
CA SER A 497 21.66 -9.23 -13.37
C SER A 497 20.96 -10.52 -12.93
N ALA A 498 19.71 -10.43 -12.46
CA ALA A 498 18.93 -11.60 -12.10
C ALA A 498 18.55 -12.43 -13.33
N ILE A 499 18.19 -11.77 -14.44
CA ILE A 499 17.93 -12.43 -15.73
C ILE A 499 19.12 -13.27 -16.17
N ARG A 500 20.36 -12.75 -16.08
CA ARG A 500 21.57 -13.52 -16.43
C ARG A 500 21.70 -14.79 -15.59
N ARG A 501 21.62 -14.65 -14.27
CA ARG A 501 21.68 -15.76 -13.30
C ARG A 501 20.59 -16.81 -13.56
N LEU A 502 19.35 -16.37 -13.79
CA LEU A 502 18.22 -17.26 -14.05
C LEU A 502 18.29 -17.94 -15.43
N ALA A 503 18.97 -17.31 -16.41
CA ALA A 503 19.16 -17.85 -17.74
C ALA A 503 20.35 -18.82 -17.85
N ASP A 504 21.38 -18.69 -17.00
CA ASP A 504 22.56 -19.57 -17.01
C ASP A 504 22.35 -20.85 -16.19
N PRO A 505 22.42 -22.07 -16.77
CA PRO A 505 22.33 -23.32 -16.02
C PRO A 505 23.43 -23.53 -14.97
N ARG A 506 24.63 -22.96 -15.14
CA ARG A 506 25.79 -23.21 -14.28
C ARG A 506 25.79 -22.35 -13.02
N GLU A 507 25.35 -21.10 -13.14
CA GLU A 507 25.15 -20.21 -11.99
C GLU A 507 23.92 -20.60 -11.14
N ARG A 508 23.06 -21.52 -11.63
CA ARG A 508 21.94 -22.08 -10.86
C ARG A 508 22.40 -23.04 -9.78
N ASP A 509 23.27 -24.00 -10.11
CA ASP A 509 23.72 -25.03 -9.18
C ASP A 509 24.58 -24.48 -8.03
N GLU A 510 25.29 -23.36 -8.25
CA GLU A 510 26.08 -22.68 -7.20
C GLU A 510 25.22 -21.81 -6.26
N ALA A 511 24.05 -21.34 -6.69
CA ALA A 511 23.15 -20.52 -5.88
C ALA A 511 22.23 -21.36 -4.95
N ASP A 512 21.91 -22.59 -5.36
CA ASP A 512 21.10 -23.55 -4.59
C ASP A 512 21.93 -24.49 -3.69
N ALA A 513 23.26 -24.44 -3.79
CA ALA A 513 24.14 -25.21 -2.90
C ALA A 513 24.03 -24.69 -1.44
N PRO A 514 23.77 -25.56 -0.44
CA PRO A 514 23.83 -25.14 0.95
C PRO A 514 25.24 -24.63 1.25
N GLY A 515 25.34 -23.37 1.67
CA GLY A 515 26.61 -22.78 2.06
C GLY A 515 27.30 -23.65 3.11
N PRO A 516 28.65 -23.73 3.11
CA PRO A 516 29.36 -24.55 4.07
C PRO A 516 28.95 -24.16 5.49
N PRO A 517 28.74 -25.14 6.40
CA PRO A 517 28.35 -24.84 7.77
C PRO A 517 29.37 -23.88 8.39
N PRO A 518 28.95 -22.91 9.21
CA PRO A 518 29.88 -22.00 9.85
C PRO A 518 30.91 -22.84 10.62
N ALA A 519 32.19 -22.60 10.34
CA ALA A 519 33.26 -23.30 11.01
C ALA A 519 33.10 -23.10 12.52
N VAL A 520 32.80 -24.20 13.23
CA VAL A 520 32.77 -24.24 14.68
C VAL A 520 34.19 -23.93 15.15
N ARG A 521 34.44 -22.66 15.49
CA ARG A 521 35.64 -22.28 16.25
C ARG A 521 35.52 -22.97 17.60
N LYS A 522 36.26 -24.05 17.78
CA LYS A 522 36.50 -24.65 19.10
C LYS A 522 37.03 -23.54 20.03
N PRO A 523 36.48 -23.41 21.25
CA PRO A 523 37.04 -22.47 22.21
C PRO A 523 38.48 -22.89 22.50
N ALA A 524 39.41 -21.95 22.33
CA ALA A 524 40.79 -22.16 22.75
C ALA A 524 40.79 -22.40 24.26
N ALA A 525 41.47 -23.48 24.67
CA ALA A 525 41.61 -23.86 26.07
C ALA A 525 42.23 -22.69 26.86
N ALA A 526 41.52 -22.25 27.90
CA ALA A 526 42.04 -21.31 28.87
C ALA A 526 43.15 -21.99 29.69
N SER A 527 44.38 -21.49 29.57
CA SER A 527 45.44 -21.75 30.53
C SER A 527 45.45 -20.63 31.57
N ALA A 528 45.36 -21.02 32.84
CA ALA A 528 45.27 -20.15 33.99
C ALA A 528 46.64 -19.55 34.37
N ALA A 529 46.68 -18.24 34.67
CA ALA A 529 47.66 -17.68 35.60
C ALA A 529 47.19 -16.34 36.21
N ARG A 530 46.72 -16.46 37.45
CA ARG A 530 46.86 -15.59 38.65
C ARG A 530 46.49 -14.10 38.64
N ALA A 531 45.77 -13.78 39.71
CA ALA A 531 45.23 -12.49 40.13
C ALA A 531 46.28 -11.45 40.55
N ALA A 532 45.93 -10.17 40.36
CA ALA A 532 46.35 -9.07 41.22
C ALA A 532 45.22 -8.03 41.32
N THR A 533 44.71 -7.87 42.54
CA THR A 533 43.74 -6.89 43.01
C THR A 533 44.37 -5.50 43.06
N VAL A 534 43.72 -4.44 42.56
CA VAL A 534 43.94 -3.06 43.06
C VAL A 534 42.63 -2.27 43.04
N THR A 535 42.36 -1.69 44.21
CA THR A 535 41.25 -0.86 44.65
C THR A 535 41.43 0.63 44.32
N TYR A 536 40.30 1.34 44.24
CA TYR A 536 40.12 2.80 44.06
C TYR A 536 40.74 3.66 45.18
N ARG A 537 41.22 4.88 44.86
CA ARG A 537 41.11 6.08 45.73
C ARG A 537 41.42 7.44 45.04
N HIS A 538 40.44 8.34 45.18
CA HIS A 538 40.38 9.82 45.36
C HIS A 538 41.42 10.83 44.83
N GLY A 539 40.90 11.83 44.07
CA GLY A 539 40.89 13.31 44.30
C GLY A 539 42.22 14.10 44.25
N PRO A 540 42.23 15.47 44.20
CA PRO A 540 41.15 16.44 44.44
C PRO A 540 41.01 17.57 43.37
N GLY A 541 40.02 18.46 43.52
CA GLY A 541 39.77 19.61 42.62
C GLY A 541 40.19 20.98 43.15
N ALA A 542 39.91 22.05 42.38
CA ALA A 542 39.56 23.41 42.84
C ALA A 542 39.24 24.37 41.65
N ASP A 543 38.05 24.97 41.72
CA ASP A 543 37.58 26.34 41.40
C ASP A 543 38.29 27.29 40.40
N GLY A 544 37.44 28.04 39.65
CA GLY A 544 37.80 29.35 39.09
C GLY A 544 36.87 29.84 37.96
N ALA A 545 36.03 30.83 38.23
CA ALA A 545 35.03 31.44 37.33
C ALA A 545 35.59 32.45 36.30
N ALA A 546 34.92 32.63 35.15
CA ALA A 546 34.47 33.94 34.58
C ALA A 546 33.97 33.87 33.11
N HIS A 547 33.10 34.84 32.79
CA HIS A 547 32.09 35.02 31.73
C HIS A 547 32.65 35.51 30.33
N PRO A 548 31.82 35.94 29.31
CA PRO A 548 31.64 35.26 28.01
C PRO A 548 32.04 36.07 26.75
N GLY A 549 31.96 35.47 25.55
CA GLY A 549 31.79 36.23 24.29
C GLY A 549 32.31 35.57 23.01
N GLY A 550 31.54 35.67 21.92
CA GLY A 550 32.05 35.60 20.54
C GLY A 550 31.43 34.52 19.63
N ALA A 551 30.38 34.89 18.91
CA ALA A 551 29.88 34.14 17.75
C ALA A 551 30.76 34.38 16.50
N PRO A 552 30.92 33.40 15.59
CA PRO A 552 31.43 33.67 14.24
C PRO A 552 30.29 33.68 13.21
N GLY A 553 30.24 34.75 12.40
CA GLY A 553 29.32 34.94 11.27
C GLY A 553 29.70 34.14 10.02
N PRO A 554 28.85 34.15 8.97
CA PRO A 554 28.96 33.28 7.80
C PRO A 554 29.91 33.83 6.72
N PRO A 555 30.48 32.96 5.86
CA PRO A 555 31.38 33.37 4.77
C PRO A 555 30.61 33.95 3.56
N GLY A 556 31.17 35.02 3.00
CA GLY A 556 30.62 35.83 1.91
C GLY A 556 30.68 35.20 0.51
N ARG A 557 29.81 35.74 -0.36
CA ARG A 557 29.70 35.47 -1.80
C ARG A 557 30.83 36.20 -2.57
N PRO A 558 31.27 35.65 -3.73
CA PRO A 558 32.03 36.41 -4.72
C PRO A 558 31.11 37.06 -5.76
N ASP A 559 31.40 38.32 -6.09
CA ASP A 559 30.83 39.08 -7.22
C ASP A 559 31.65 38.84 -8.51
N PRO A 560 31.09 39.14 -9.70
CA PRO A 560 31.57 38.65 -10.99
C PRO A 560 32.50 39.65 -11.72
N GLU A 561 33.45 39.13 -12.49
CA GLU A 561 34.22 39.89 -13.49
C GLU A 561 34.07 39.24 -14.88
N GLU A 562 33.54 40.04 -15.80
CA GLU A 562 33.84 40.11 -17.24
C GLU A 562 34.01 41.62 -17.55
N PRO A 563 34.73 42.08 -18.60
CA PRO A 563 34.76 41.48 -19.94
C PRO A 563 36.08 41.58 -20.73
N THR A 564 36.21 40.76 -21.80
CA THR A 564 36.60 41.16 -23.17
C THR A 564 36.26 40.04 -24.15
#